data_AF-A0A2M7E107-F1
#
_entry.id   AF-A0A2M7E107-F1
#
_cell.length_a   1.000
_cell.length_b   1.000
_cell.length_c   1.000
_cell.angle_alpha   90.00
_cell.angle_beta   90.00
_cell.angle_gamma   90.00
#
_symmetry.space_group_name_H-M   'P 1'
#
loop_
_entity.id
_entity.type
_entity.pdbx_description
1 polymer ?
#
loop_
_entity_poly.entity_id
_entity_poly.type
_entity_poly.pdbx_seq_one_letter_code
_entity_poly.pdbx_strand_id
1 'polypeptide(L)'
;MGLFDKLKAEFIDIVEWLDPTNNVMVHRFDRRNNELKNGAKLTVRETQVAVFINEGQLADVFKPGMYTLTTENLPILATLKGWKYGFNSPFKAEVYFLNTKTYTDLKWGTPNPIMLRDVEFGPIRIRAFGTYTMKIGDPVKFIKEIVGTDGEFTTEKITEQIKNVAITRFTDAIAESKIPVLDMAANYNEVSKFCEDKIKPEIQEYGIDMTKFLISNISLPPNVEAALDKRSSMGIIGDMGKFTQYSAADAMT
;
A
#
# COMPACT_ATOMS: atom_id res chain seq x y z
N MET A 1 55.39 -12.07 -4.67
CA MET A 1 54.12 -11.86 -3.97
C MET A 1 53.94 -10.36 -3.83
N GLY A 2 53.24 -9.76 -4.80
CA GLY A 2 53.45 -8.37 -5.19
C GLY A 2 52.56 -7.38 -4.45
N LEU A 3 53.11 -6.18 -4.26
CA LEU A 3 52.43 -4.96 -3.79
C LEU A 3 51.11 -4.68 -4.54
N PHE A 4 50.97 -5.20 -5.76
CA PHE A 4 49.77 -5.13 -6.61
C PHE A 4 48.58 -5.98 -6.14
N ASP A 5 48.77 -7.05 -5.36
CA ASP A 5 47.65 -7.82 -4.78
C ASP A 5 47.01 -7.07 -3.60
N LYS A 6 47.76 -6.19 -2.92
CA LYS A 6 47.22 -5.30 -1.88
C LYS A 6 46.41 -4.13 -2.47
N LEU A 7 46.80 -3.62 -3.64
CA LEU A 7 46.09 -2.51 -4.30
C LEU A 7 44.75 -2.93 -4.94
N LYS A 8 44.54 -4.23 -5.22
CA LYS A 8 43.24 -4.75 -5.68
C LYS A 8 42.23 -5.02 -4.57
N ALA A 9 42.64 -5.03 -3.30
CA ALA A 9 41.76 -5.33 -2.16
C ALA A 9 40.96 -4.11 -1.66
N GLU A 10 41.41 -2.90 -1.97
CA GLU A 10 40.83 -1.62 -1.53
C GLU A 10 39.84 -1.00 -2.53
N PHE A 11 39.12 -1.80 -3.33
CA PHE A 11 37.91 -1.27 -3.94
C PHE A 11 36.91 -1.00 -2.80
N ILE A 12 36.68 0.28 -2.53
CA ILE A 12 35.59 0.79 -1.71
C ILE A 12 34.30 0.19 -2.24
N ASP A 13 33.56 -0.53 -1.41
CA ASP A 13 32.30 -1.10 -1.86
C ASP A 13 31.25 0.01 -1.96
N ILE A 14 30.55 0.04 -3.08
CA ILE A 14 29.42 0.93 -3.29
C ILE A 14 28.17 0.10 -3.01
N VAL A 15 27.46 0.46 -1.96
CA VAL A 15 26.17 -0.12 -1.57
C VAL A 15 25.10 0.82 -2.09
N GLU A 16 24.45 0.44 -3.18
CA GLU A 16 23.37 1.19 -3.79
C GLU A 16 22.38 0.24 -4.45
N TRP A 17 21.15 0.72 -4.63
CA TRP A 17 20.14 0.01 -5.39
C TRP A 17 19.32 0.98 -6.22
N LEU A 18 19.20 0.67 -7.51
CA LEU A 18 18.28 1.31 -8.44
C LEU A 18 17.17 0.32 -8.74
N ASP A 19 15.94 0.66 -8.38
CA ASP A 19 14.76 -0.15 -8.70
C ASP A 19 14.58 -0.18 -10.23
N PRO A 20 14.79 -1.34 -10.90
CA PRO A 20 14.57 -1.44 -12.34
C PRO A 20 13.07 -1.59 -12.67
N THR A 21 12.25 -1.82 -11.64
CA THR A 21 10.80 -2.03 -11.75
C THR A 21 10.07 -0.84 -11.14
N ASN A 22 8.75 -0.81 -11.22
CA ASN A 22 7.95 0.19 -10.50
C ASN A 22 7.14 -0.41 -9.35
N ASN A 23 7.29 -1.71 -9.08
CA ASN A 23 6.50 -2.47 -8.12
C ASN A 23 7.32 -3.07 -6.96
N VAL A 24 8.66 -3.07 -7.03
CA VAL A 24 9.47 -3.46 -5.87
C VAL A 24 9.39 -2.39 -4.78
N MET A 25 8.99 -2.84 -3.59
CA MET A 25 8.88 -2.04 -2.37
C MET A 25 10.13 -2.17 -1.52
N VAL A 26 10.72 -3.35 -1.45
CA VAL A 26 11.93 -3.62 -0.67
C VAL A 26 12.89 -4.50 -1.44
N HIS A 27 14.17 -4.16 -1.39
CA HIS A 27 15.25 -4.97 -1.92
C HIS A 27 16.36 -5.07 -0.87
N ARG A 28 16.74 -6.30 -0.50
CA ARG A 28 17.93 -6.55 0.31
C ARG A 28 19.14 -6.60 -0.60
N PHE A 29 20.11 -5.75 -0.32
CA PHE A 29 21.37 -5.72 -1.05
C PHE A 29 22.11 -7.05 -0.90
N ASP A 30 22.26 -7.77 -1.99
CA ASP A 30 22.91 -9.08 -2.00
C ASP A 30 24.43 -8.93 -1.98
N ARG A 31 25.05 -9.60 -1.00
CA ARG A 31 26.50 -9.72 -0.94
C ARG A 31 26.93 -11.08 -0.44
N ARG A 32 28.05 -11.59 -0.95
CA ARG A 32 28.66 -12.83 -0.46
C ARG A 32 28.89 -12.71 1.05
N ASN A 33 28.22 -13.57 1.83
CA ASN A 33 28.23 -13.65 3.29
C ASN A 33 27.70 -12.42 4.06
N ASN A 34 27.02 -11.46 3.41
CA ASN A 34 26.54 -10.21 4.03
C ASN A 34 27.64 -9.41 4.74
N GLU A 35 28.90 -9.52 4.30
CA GLU A 35 30.03 -8.83 4.90
C GLU A 35 30.27 -7.50 4.21
N LEU A 36 30.10 -6.40 4.94
CA LEU A 36 30.41 -5.06 4.46
C LEU A 36 31.84 -4.68 4.89
N LYS A 37 32.64 -4.16 3.95
CA LYS A 37 33.96 -3.63 4.29
C LYS A 37 33.81 -2.31 5.05
N ASN A 38 34.72 -2.08 5.99
CA ASN A 38 34.84 -0.77 6.63
C ASN A 38 35.22 0.29 5.57
N GLY A 39 34.51 1.42 5.56
CA GLY A 39 34.67 2.49 4.58
C GLY A 39 33.81 2.35 3.33
N ALA A 40 32.91 1.37 3.25
CA ALA A 40 31.95 1.25 2.15
C ALA A 40 31.09 2.52 2.00
N LYS A 41 30.71 2.86 0.76
CA LYS A 41 29.88 4.03 0.44
C LYS A 41 28.45 3.58 0.24
N LEU A 42 27.55 4.04 1.10
CA LEU A 42 26.11 3.84 0.95
C LEU A 42 25.51 5.03 0.21
N THR A 43 24.82 4.78 -0.88
CA THR A 43 24.05 5.82 -1.60
C THR A 43 22.57 5.50 -1.49
N VAL A 44 21.83 6.37 -0.80
CA VAL A 44 20.37 6.29 -0.65
C VAL A 44 19.73 7.35 -1.54
N ARG A 45 18.78 6.95 -2.39
CA ARG A 45 18.10 7.86 -3.33
C ARG A 45 16.96 8.62 -2.64
N GLU A 46 16.50 9.71 -3.26
CA GLU A 46 15.42 10.59 -2.73
C GLU A 46 14.14 9.86 -2.33
N THR A 47 13.74 8.85 -3.11
CA THR A 47 12.54 8.05 -2.84
C THR A 47 12.84 6.75 -2.11
N GLN A 48 13.96 6.69 -1.39
CA GLN A 48 14.42 5.51 -0.70
C GLN A 48 14.83 5.80 0.74
N VAL A 49 14.75 4.74 1.54
CA VAL A 49 15.36 4.65 2.86
C VAL A 49 16.17 3.35 2.89
N ALA A 50 17.36 3.39 3.48
CA ALA A 50 18.15 2.18 3.71
C ALA A 50 18.09 1.81 5.19
N VAL A 51 17.59 0.62 5.50
CA VAL A 51 17.52 0.05 6.85
C VAL A 51 18.65 -0.96 7.03
N PHE A 52 19.45 -0.74 8.06
CA PHE A 52 20.54 -1.62 8.44
C PHE A 52 20.11 -2.59 9.52
N ILE A 53 20.34 -3.88 9.28
CA ILE A 53 20.15 -4.95 10.26
C ILE A 53 21.51 -5.60 10.52
N ASN A 54 21.95 -5.66 11.76
CA ASN A 54 23.19 -6.32 12.15
C ASN A 54 22.90 -7.42 13.14
N GLU A 55 23.39 -8.62 12.84
CA GLU A 55 23.23 -9.80 13.71
C GLU A 55 21.75 -10.02 14.12
N GLY A 56 20.82 -9.73 13.18
CA GLY A 56 19.38 -9.88 13.37
C GLY A 56 18.68 -8.72 14.11
N GLN A 57 19.40 -7.65 14.46
CA GLN A 57 18.83 -6.48 15.14
C GLN A 57 18.88 -5.23 14.26
N LEU A 58 17.84 -4.39 14.35
CA LEU A 58 17.83 -3.08 13.71
C LEU A 58 19.00 -2.24 14.26
N ALA A 59 19.88 -1.79 13.37
CA ALA A 59 21.07 -1.04 13.73
C ALA A 59 20.95 0.45 13.37
N ASP A 60 20.45 0.78 12.17
CA ASP A 60 20.29 2.17 11.75
C ASP A 60 19.29 2.33 10.58
N VAL A 61 18.85 3.56 10.34
CA VAL A 61 17.94 3.94 9.25
C VAL A 61 18.47 5.19 8.54
N PHE A 62 18.95 5.02 7.32
CA PHE A 62 19.53 6.08 6.50
C PHE A 62 18.49 6.69 5.55
N LYS A 63 18.36 8.02 5.64
CA LYS A 63 17.56 8.86 4.73
C LYS A 63 18.32 9.13 3.42
N PRO A 64 17.69 9.73 2.40
CA PRO A 64 18.38 10.09 1.15
C PRO A 64 19.70 10.82 1.40
N GLY A 65 20.74 10.42 0.67
CA GLY A 65 22.10 10.95 0.83
C GLY A 65 23.20 9.93 0.57
N MET A 66 24.45 10.39 0.68
CA MET A 66 25.63 9.55 0.58
C MET A 66 26.32 9.45 1.94
N TYR A 67 26.58 8.22 2.38
CA TYR A 67 27.16 7.92 3.68
C TYR A 67 28.42 7.08 3.52
N THR A 68 29.35 7.25 4.45
CA THR A 68 30.51 6.36 4.59
C THR A 68 30.23 5.44 5.76
N LEU A 69 30.10 4.15 5.49
CA LEU A 69 29.81 3.12 6.47
C LEU A 69 31.11 2.76 7.18
N THR A 70 31.26 3.28 8.39
CA THR A 70 32.32 2.89 9.33
C THR A 70 31.69 2.31 10.58
N THR A 71 32.39 1.40 11.23
CA THR A 71 31.92 0.77 12.49
C THR A 71 31.69 1.81 13.60
N GLU A 72 32.39 2.96 13.54
CA GLU A 72 32.28 4.07 14.50
C GLU A 72 31.03 4.93 14.30
N ASN A 73 30.52 5.05 13.07
CA ASN A 73 29.40 5.94 12.74
C ASN A 73 28.03 5.27 12.84
N LEU A 74 27.97 4.01 13.26
CA LEU A 74 26.74 3.23 13.41
C LEU A 74 26.42 3.10 14.92
N PRO A 75 25.47 3.89 15.46
CA PRO A 75 25.31 4.09 16.90
C PRO A 75 25.01 2.80 17.67
N ILE A 76 24.21 1.90 17.09
CA ILE A 76 23.85 0.62 17.74
C ILE A 76 24.98 -0.41 17.58
N LEU A 77 25.77 -0.37 16.50
CA LEU A 77 26.93 -1.26 16.33
C LEU A 77 28.04 -0.95 17.33
N ALA A 78 28.31 0.34 17.56
CA ALA A 78 29.28 0.80 18.54
C ALA A 78 28.90 0.38 19.97
N THR A 79 27.60 0.26 20.25
CA THR A 79 27.09 -0.11 21.58
C THR A 79 27.00 -1.63 21.78
N LEU A 80 26.62 -2.40 20.75
CA LEU A 80 26.55 -3.88 20.80
C LEU A 80 27.94 -4.54 20.81
N LYS A 81 28.94 -3.92 20.17
CA LYS A 81 30.32 -4.40 20.14
C LYS A 81 31.20 -3.56 21.06
N GLY A 82 31.05 -3.75 22.36
CA GLY A 82 32.12 -3.47 23.31
C GLY A 82 33.31 -4.38 23.02
N TRP A 83 34.13 -4.06 22.01
CA TRP A 83 35.22 -4.93 21.59
C TRP A 83 36.58 -4.24 21.51
N LYS A 84 37.49 -4.85 22.28
CA LYS A 84 38.80 -4.40 22.74
C LYS A 84 39.91 -4.59 21.70
N TYR A 85 39.57 -4.81 20.42
CA TYR A 85 40.52 -5.17 19.37
C TYR A 85 40.14 -4.54 18.01
N GLY A 86 40.97 -3.60 17.55
CA GLY A 86 41.13 -3.03 16.19
C GLY A 86 39.99 -3.15 15.16
N PHE A 87 39.35 -2.02 14.86
CA PHE A 87 38.21 -1.82 13.95
C PHE A 87 38.51 -1.93 12.43
N ASN A 88 39.29 -2.93 11.99
CA ASN A 88 39.60 -3.13 10.55
C ASN A 88 38.96 -4.39 9.94
N SER A 89 38.05 -5.07 10.65
CA SER A 89 37.42 -6.31 10.16
C SER A 89 36.05 -6.05 9.52
N PRO A 90 35.70 -6.75 8.42
CA PRO A 90 34.36 -6.74 7.87
C PRO A 90 33.31 -7.12 8.92
N PHE A 91 32.14 -6.52 8.84
CA PHE A 91 31.03 -6.81 9.75
C PHE A 91 29.86 -7.40 8.97
N LYS A 92 29.13 -8.33 9.60
CA LYS A 92 27.95 -8.99 9.00
C LYS A 92 26.73 -8.10 9.20
N ALA A 93 26.27 -7.45 8.14
CA ALA A 93 25.09 -6.63 8.16
C ALA A 93 24.29 -6.78 6.87
N GLU A 94 22.98 -6.70 7.00
CA GLU A 94 22.01 -6.68 5.92
C GLU A 94 21.58 -5.25 5.68
N VAL A 95 21.50 -4.86 4.40
CA VAL A 95 21.03 -3.54 3.98
C VAL A 95 19.77 -3.73 3.18
N TYR A 96 18.66 -3.26 3.72
CA TYR A 96 17.37 -3.25 3.04
C TYR A 96 17.13 -1.86 2.49
N PHE A 97 16.99 -1.74 1.17
CA PHE A 97 16.47 -0.53 0.55
C PHE A 97 14.97 -0.62 0.44
N LEU A 98 14.27 0.40 0.93
CA LEU A 98 12.81 0.50 0.84
C LEU A 98 12.45 1.72 0.00
N ASN A 99 11.56 1.53 -0.97
CA ASN A 99 11.00 2.60 -1.77
C ASN A 99 9.86 3.31 -1.02
N THR A 100 10.05 4.58 -0.73
CA THR A 100 9.06 5.46 -0.08
C THR A 100 8.21 6.25 -1.08
N LYS A 101 8.35 5.95 -2.38
CA LYS A 101 7.51 6.51 -3.44
C LYS A 101 6.04 6.12 -3.25
N THR A 102 5.17 6.93 -3.84
CA THR A 102 3.73 6.66 -3.86
C THR A 102 3.38 5.63 -4.92
N TYR A 103 2.71 4.56 -4.53
CA TYR A 103 2.14 3.55 -5.41
C TYR A 103 0.68 3.91 -5.72
N THR A 104 0.40 4.22 -6.98
CA THR A 104 -0.92 4.64 -7.47
C THR A 104 -1.66 3.48 -8.14
N ASP A 105 -2.93 3.73 -8.50
CA ASP A 105 -3.75 2.83 -9.33
C ASP A 105 -3.95 1.42 -8.76
N LEU A 106 -3.76 1.26 -7.45
CA LEU A 106 -4.05 0.03 -6.74
C LEU A 106 -5.56 -0.13 -6.63
N LYS A 107 -6.09 -1.26 -7.09
CA LYS A 107 -7.53 -1.50 -7.17
C LYS A 107 -8.06 -2.16 -5.91
N TRP A 108 -9.28 -1.81 -5.52
CA TRP A 108 -10.05 -2.55 -4.53
C TRP A 108 -11.48 -2.73 -5.06
N GLY A 109 -12.18 -3.73 -4.54
CA GLY A 109 -13.59 -3.93 -4.85
C GLY A 109 -14.17 -5.15 -4.16
N THR A 110 -15.48 -5.12 -3.95
CA THR A 110 -16.22 -6.21 -3.30
C THR A 110 -16.30 -7.42 -4.25
N PRO A 111 -15.70 -8.58 -3.91
CA PRO A 111 -15.76 -9.75 -4.79
C PRO A 111 -17.17 -10.33 -4.89
N ASN A 112 -17.93 -10.22 -3.79
CA ASN A 112 -19.34 -10.60 -3.71
C ASN A 112 -20.18 -9.37 -3.34
N PRO A 113 -21.48 -9.32 -3.74
CA PRO A 113 -22.37 -8.27 -3.29
C PRO A 113 -22.45 -8.22 -1.76
N ILE A 114 -22.39 -7.02 -1.21
CA ILE A 114 -22.61 -6.78 0.21
C ILE A 114 -24.09 -6.47 0.44
N MET A 115 -24.68 -7.08 1.47
CA MET A 115 -26.06 -6.84 1.86
C MET A 115 -26.12 -5.63 2.78
N LEU A 116 -26.94 -4.64 2.45
CA LEU A 116 -27.25 -3.51 3.32
C LEU A 116 -28.76 -3.33 3.47
N ARG A 117 -29.15 -2.67 4.55
CA ARG A 117 -30.51 -2.19 4.73
C ARG A 117 -30.54 -0.71 4.39
N ASP A 118 -31.06 -0.41 3.21
CA ASP A 118 -31.27 0.94 2.73
C ASP A 118 -32.60 1.50 3.26
N VAL A 119 -32.65 2.81 3.50
CA VAL A 119 -33.84 3.48 4.04
C VAL A 119 -34.97 3.57 3.00
N GLU A 120 -34.63 3.71 1.71
CA GLU A 120 -35.59 3.84 0.62
C GLU A 120 -35.98 2.49 0.03
N PHE A 121 -35.01 1.59 -0.15
CA PHE A 121 -35.22 0.31 -0.83
C PHE A 121 -35.36 -0.90 0.11
N GLY A 122 -35.10 -0.74 1.41
CA GLY A 122 -35.03 -1.86 2.35
C GLY A 122 -33.78 -2.72 2.11
N PRO A 123 -33.86 -4.06 2.28
CA PRO A 123 -32.71 -4.93 2.08
C PRO A 123 -32.29 -4.97 0.60
N ILE A 124 -31.09 -4.46 0.29
CA ILE A 124 -30.50 -4.48 -1.05
C ILE A 124 -29.09 -5.07 -1.02
N ARG A 125 -28.59 -5.42 -2.21
CA ARG A 125 -27.24 -5.96 -2.41
C ARG A 125 -26.46 -5.04 -3.33
N ILE A 126 -25.42 -4.39 -2.84
CA ILE A 126 -24.57 -3.53 -3.67
C ILE A 126 -23.23 -4.18 -3.96
N ARG A 127 -22.60 -3.77 -5.05
CA ARG A 127 -21.17 -3.97 -5.27
C ARG A 127 -20.50 -2.61 -5.33
N ALA A 128 -19.28 -2.53 -4.81
CA ALA A 128 -18.49 -1.32 -4.86
C ALA A 128 -17.07 -1.63 -5.31
N PHE A 129 -16.47 -0.70 -6.05
CA PHE A 129 -15.06 -0.78 -6.42
C PHE A 129 -14.46 0.61 -6.56
N GLY A 130 -13.13 0.64 -6.56
CA GLY A 130 -12.39 1.83 -6.91
C GLY A 130 -10.90 1.61 -6.79
N THR A 131 -10.19 2.68 -6.44
CA THR A 131 -8.74 2.68 -6.35
C THR A 131 -8.27 3.26 -5.02
N TYR A 132 -7.06 2.92 -4.64
CA TYR A 132 -6.38 3.52 -3.51
C TYR A 132 -4.92 3.78 -3.86
N THR A 133 -4.28 4.57 -3.02
CA THR A 133 -2.89 4.97 -3.17
C THR A 133 -2.20 4.79 -1.83
N MET A 134 -1.00 4.24 -1.85
CA MET A 134 -0.24 3.96 -0.63
C MET A 134 1.25 4.26 -0.80
N LYS A 135 1.95 4.38 0.32
CA LYS A 135 3.42 4.41 0.37
C LYS A 135 3.90 3.79 1.67
N ILE A 136 5.18 3.45 1.74
CA ILE A 136 5.80 3.08 3.03
C ILE A 136 5.94 4.35 3.88
N GLY A 137 5.25 4.39 5.01
CA GLY A 137 5.30 5.49 5.98
C GLY A 137 6.33 5.24 7.09
N ASP A 138 6.38 4.00 7.58
CA ASP A 138 7.32 3.54 8.60
C ASP A 138 8.12 2.33 8.07
N PRO A 139 9.33 2.56 7.52
CA PRO A 139 10.18 1.50 6.96
C PRO A 139 10.56 0.41 7.95
N VAL A 140 10.74 0.76 9.23
CA VAL A 140 11.14 -0.18 10.27
C VAL A 140 9.99 -1.11 10.61
N LYS A 141 8.80 -0.53 10.83
CA LYS A 141 7.59 -1.30 11.08
C LYS A 141 7.23 -2.18 9.89
N PHE A 142 7.31 -1.65 8.68
CA PHE A 142 7.03 -2.43 7.46
C PHE A 142 7.98 -3.63 7.33
N ILE A 143 9.27 -3.48 7.64
CA ILE A 143 10.18 -4.63 7.67
C ILE A 143 9.77 -5.66 8.72
N LYS A 144 9.49 -5.22 9.95
CA LYS A 144 9.21 -6.12 11.07
C LYS A 144 7.90 -6.89 10.91
N GLU A 145 6.85 -6.21 10.47
CA GLU A 145 5.49 -6.77 10.43
C GLU A 145 5.18 -7.47 9.09
N ILE A 146 5.74 -6.98 7.98
CA ILE A 146 5.33 -7.43 6.63
C ILE A 146 6.44 -8.15 5.86
N VAL A 147 7.63 -7.54 5.77
CA VAL A 147 8.69 -8.05 4.88
C VAL A 147 9.42 -9.25 5.48
N GLY A 148 9.70 -9.20 6.78
CA GLY A 148 10.53 -10.18 7.45
C GLY A 148 11.92 -10.29 6.81
N THR A 149 12.30 -11.51 6.40
CA THR A 149 13.60 -11.79 5.77
C THR A 149 13.54 -11.85 4.24
N ASP A 150 12.41 -11.47 3.64
CA ASP A 150 12.24 -11.48 2.19
C ASP A 150 13.21 -10.50 1.52
N GLY A 151 14.06 -11.01 0.62
CA GLY A 151 15.08 -10.22 -0.07
C GLY A 151 14.50 -9.32 -1.15
N GLU A 152 13.31 -9.62 -1.66
CA GLU A 152 12.63 -8.81 -2.66
C GLU A 152 11.12 -8.80 -2.41
N PHE A 153 10.61 -7.69 -1.89
CA PHE A 153 9.20 -7.53 -1.58
C PHE A 153 8.54 -6.59 -2.59
N THR A 154 7.41 -7.01 -3.17
CA THR A 154 6.70 -6.25 -4.21
C THR A 154 5.29 -5.86 -3.76
N THR A 155 4.68 -4.89 -4.45
CA THR A 155 3.31 -4.44 -4.15
C THR A 155 2.29 -5.56 -4.20
N GLU A 156 2.47 -6.55 -5.07
CA GLU A 156 1.54 -7.67 -5.24
C GLU A 156 1.42 -8.49 -3.95
N LYS A 157 2.53 -8.66 -3.20
CA LYS A 157 2.58 -9.45 -1.96
C LYS A 157 1.72 -8.87 -0.83
N ILE A 158 1.49 -7.56 -0.81
CA ILE A 158 0.70 -6.88 0.25
C ILE A 158 -0.68 -6.43 -0.22
N THR A 159 -0.89 -6.31 -1.54
CA THR A 159 -2.12 -5.77 -2.13
C THR A 159 -3.36 -6.57 -1.71
N GLU A 160 -3.27 -7.90 -1.58
CA GLU A 160 -4.41 -8.72 -1.16
C GLU A 160 -4.84 -8.46 0.28
N GLN A 161 -3.88 -8.37 1.20
CA GLN A 161 -4.15 -8.05 2.60
C GLN A 161 -4.82 -6.68 2.72
N ILE A 162 -4.29 -5.67 2.02
CA ILE A 162 -4.87 -4.31 2.04
C ILE A 162 -6.28 -4.30 1.43
N LYS A 163 -6.52 -5.04 0.35
CA LYS A 163 -7.87 -5.17 -0.23
C LYS A 163 -8.85 -5.75 0.79
N ASN A 164 -8.46 -6.78 1.53
CA ASN A 164 -9.32 -7.40 2.54
C ASN A 164 -9.69 -6.43 3.66
N VAL A 165 -8.71 -5.67 4.16
CA VAL A 165 -8.95 -4.60 5.15
C VAL A 165 -9.89 -3.54 4.58
N ALA A 166 -9.61 -3.07 3.36
CA ALA A 166 -10.42 -2.04 2.70
C ALA A 166 -11.88 -2.47 2.51
N ILE A 167 -12.13 -3.70 2.03
CA ILE A 167 -13.49 -4.23 1.83
C ILE A 167 -14.23 -4.35 3.16
N THR A 168 -13.56 -4.86 4.19
CA THR A 168 -14.15 -5.05 5.52
C THR A 168 -14.56 -3.70 6.12
N ARG A 169 -13.62 -2.75 6.17
CA ARG A 169 -13.87 -1.41 6.73
C ARG A 169 -14.83 -0.58 5.90
N PHE A 170 -14.81 -0.72 4.58
CA PHE A 170 -15.83 -0.13 3.71
C PHE A 170 -17.23 -0.65 4.07
N THR A 171 -17.38 -1.97 4.19
CA THR A 171 -18.69 -2.59 4.49
C THR A 171 -19.23 -2.12 5.85
N ASP A 172 -18.37 -2.12 6.88
CA ASP A 172 -18.72 -1.62 8.21
C ASP A 172 -19.09 -0.13 8.16
N ALA A 173 -18.28 0.69 7.50
CA ALA A 173 -18.50 2.14 7.39
C ALA A 173 -19.84 2.46 6.72
N ILE A 174 -20.14 1.84 5.57
CA ILE A 174 -21.40 2.07 4.87
C ILE A 174 -22.60 1.64 5.73
N ALA A 175 -22.52 0.48 6.38
CA ALA A 175 -23.58 -0.01 7.24
C ALA A 175 -23.83 0.90 8.47
N GLU A 176 -22.77 1.43 9.08
CA GLU A 176 -22.85 2.38 10.20
C GLU A 176 -23.42 3.74 9.78
N SER A 177 -23.08 4.20 8.58
CA SER A 177 -23.44 5.54 8.09
C SER A 177 -24.95 5.73 7.91
N LYS A 178 -25.68 4.65 7.61
CA LYS A 178 -27.11 4.67 7.23
C LYS A 178 -27.44 5.66 6.10
N ILE A 179 -26.44 6.04 5.30
CA ILE A 179 -26.63 6.89 4.13
C ILE A 179 -27.40 6.08 3.07
N PRO A 180 -28.46 6.61 2.47
CA PRO A 180 -29.13 5.96 1.34
C PRO A 180 -28.18 5.75 0.15
N VAL A 181 -28.34 4.65 -0.58
CA VAL A 181 -27.43 4.26 -1.68
C VAL A 181 -27.35 5.31 -2.80
N LEU A 182 -28.45 6.00 -3.08
CA LEU A 182 -28.48 7.07 -4.08
C LEU A 182 -27.69 8.30 -3.62
N ASP A 183 -27.76 8.62 -2.32
CA ASP A 183 -26.99 9.70 -1.72
C ASP A 183 -25.51 9.35 -1.69
N MET A 184 -25.14 8.09 -1.45
CA MET A 184 -23.75 7.66 -1.59
C MET A 184 -23.23 7.88 -3.01
N ALA A 185 -24.04 7.55 -4.03
CA ALA A 185 -23.68 7.73 -5.43
C ALA A 185 -23.51 9.20 -5.82
N ALA A 186 -24.24 10.11 -5.17
CA ALA A 186 -24.09 11.55 -5.36
C ALA A 186 -22.86 12.14 -4.63
N ASN A 187 -22.35 11.47 -3.59
CA ASN A 187 -21.34 12.01 -2.66
C ASN A 187 -20.11 11.09 -2.52
N TYR A 188 -19.58 10.58 -3.63
CA TYR A 188 -18.44 9.65 -3.58
C TYR A 188 -17.20 10.21 -2.89
N ASN A 189 -16.95 11.53 -2.94
CA ASN A 189 -15.79 12.12 -2.29
C ASN A 189 -15.88 12.01 -0.77
N GLU A 190 -17.04 12.35 -0.21
CA GLU A 190 -17.36 12.32 1.21
C GLU A 190 -17.34 10.88 1.72
N VAL A 191 -17.98 9.97 0.99
CA VAL A 191 -17.99 8.54 1.35
C VAL A 191 -16.60 7.94 1.27
N SER A 192 -15.81 8.31 0.25
CA SER A 192 -14.42 7.85 0.12
C SER A 192 -13.58 8.33 1.29
N LYS A 193 -13.73 9.60 1.69
CA LYS A 193 -13.01 10.17 2.83
C LYS A 193 -13.41 9.49 4.15
N PHE A 194 -14.69 9.25 4.36
CA PHE A 194 -15.19 8.53 5.52
C PHE A 194 -14.61 7.11 5.63
N CYS A 195 -14.58 6.37 4.52
CA CYS A 195 -13.96 5.05 4.46
C CYS A 195 -12.44 5.12 4.69
N GLU A 196 -11.76 6.10 4.07
CA GLU A 196 -10.32 6.33 4.25
C GLU A 196 -9.94 6.46 5.72
N ASP A 197 -10.70 7.26 6.49
CA ASP A 197 -10.42 7.52 7.90
C ASP A 197 -10.62 6.28 8.78
N LYS A 198 -11.46 5.32 8.35
CA LYS A 198 -11.66 4.03 9.01
C LYS A 198 -10.60 2.99 8.62
N ILE A 199 -10.10 3.05 7.39
CA ILE A 199 -9.12 2.10 6.85
C ILE A 199 -7.69 2.43 7.31
N LYS A 200 -7.35 3.72 7.31
CA LYS A 200 -6.00 4.22 7.59
C LYS A 200 -5.37 3.66 8.87
N PRO A 201 -6.03 3.67 10.05
CA PRO A 201 -5.40 3.25 11.29
C PRO A 201 -4.88 1.81 11.25
N GLU A 202 -5.63 0.90 10.65
CA GLU A 202 -5.27 -0.53 10.58
C GLU A 202 -4.10 -0.77 9.62
N ILE A 203 -4.07 -0.07 8.48
CA ILE A 203 -2.96 -0.21 7.52
C ILE A 203 -1.67 0.43 8.06
N GLN A 204 -1.78 1.44 8.92
CA GLN A 204 -0.63 2.04 9.60
C GLN A 204 0.05 1.08 10.61
N GLU A 205 -0.65 0.06 11.09
CA GLU A 205 -0.05 -1.03 11.88
C GLU A 205 0.94 -1.86 11.06
N TYR A 206 0.81 -1.84 9.73
CA TYR A 206 1.76 -2.47 8.82
C TYR A 206 2.92 -1.54 8.41
N GLY A 207 2.95 -0.29 8.88
CA GLY A 207 3.95 0.71 8.46
C GLY A 207 3.66 1.33 7.09
N ILE A 208 2.43 1.19 6.60
CA ILE A 208 1.97 1.72 5.32
C ILE A 208 1.08 2.94 5.57
N ASP A 209 1.31 3.99 4.79
CA ASP A 209 0.41 5.15 4.74
C ASP A 209 -0.49 5.06 3.52
N MET A 210 -1.79 4.96 3.74
CA MET A 210 -2.79 5.17 2.68
C MET A 210 -2.93 6.68 2.45
N THR A 211 -2.55 7.18 1.28
CA THR A 211 -2.62 8.61 0.98
C THR A 211 -3.96 9.01 0.40
N LYS A 212 -4.64 8.09 -0.27
CA LYS A 212 -5.93 8.33 -0.90
C LYS A 212 -6.73 7.03 -1.01
N PHE A 213 -8.00 7.07 -0.67
CA PHE A 213 -8.98 6.04 -0.99
C PHE A 213 -10.06 6.64 -1.90
N LEU A 214 -10.45 5.92 -2.95
CA LEU A 214 -11.45 6.36 -3.92
C LEU A 214 -12.46 5.25 -4.18
N ILE A 215 -13.73 5.59 -4.06
CA ILE A 215 -14.86 4.84 -4.61
C ILE A 215 -15.09 5.35 -6.02
N SER A 216 -14.99 4.46 -7.01
CA SER A 216 -15.28 4.79 -8.41
C SER A 216 -16.73 4.52 -8.77
N ASN A 217 -17.33 3.49 -8.17
CA ASN A 217 -18.73 3.15 -8.41
C ASN A 217 -19.30 2.32 -7.26
N ILE A 218 -20.58 2.56 -6.98
CA ILE A 218 -21.46 1.67 -6.23
C ILE A 218 -22.58 1.27 -7.18
N SER A 219 -22.70 -0.02 -7.46
CA SER A 219 -23.70 -0.59 -8.37
C SER A 219 -24.78 -1.32 -7.60
N LEU A 220 -26.00 -1.20 -8.12
CA LEU A 220 -27.19 -1.85 -7.61
C LEU A 220 -27.37 -3.20 -8.34
N PRO A 221 -28.22 -4.09 -7.81
CA PRO A 221 -28.52 -5.32 -8.53
C PRO A 221 -29.45 -4.98 -9.72
N PRO A 222 -29.35 -5.68 -10.87
CA PRO A 222 -30.04 -5.30 -12.10
C PRO A 222 -31.56 -5.13 -11.97
N ASN A 223 -32.20 -5.90 -11.08
CA ASN A 223 -33.64 -5.81 -10.82
C ASN A 223 -34.03 -4.51 -10.11
N VAL A 224 -33.16 -3.96 -9.26
CA VAL A 224 -33.40 -2.66 -8.59
C VAL A 224 -33.11 -1.53 -9.57
N GLU A 225 -32.06 -1.63 -10.39
CA GLU A 225 -31.77 -0.66 -11.46
C GLU A 225 -32.94 -0.55 -12.43
N ALA A 226 -33.46 -1.68 -12.94
CA ALA A 226 -34.62 -1.69 -13.83
C ALA A 226 -35.89 -1.08 -13.18
N ALA A 227 -36.09 -1.31 -11.89
CA ALA A 227 -37.21 -0.70 -11.15
C ALA A 227 -37.04 0.82 -11.00
N LEU A 228 -35.81 1.28 -10.76
CA LEU A 228 -35.46 2.69 -10.66
C LEU A 228 -35.65 3.40 -12.00
N ASP A 229 -35.21 2.79 -13.10
CA ASP A 229 -35.36 3.31 -14.46
C ASP A 229 -36.83 3.43 -14.85
N LYS A 230 -37.65 2.41 -14.54
CA LYS A 230 -39.09 2.45 -14.78
C LYS A 230 -39.76 3.57 -13.98
N ARG A 231 -39.42 3.73 -12.70
CA ARG A 231 -39.95 4.80 -11.85
C ARG A 231 -39.57 6.18 -12.38
N SER A 232 -38.31 6.35 -12.78
CA SER A 232 -37.80 7.61 -13.34
C SER A 232 -38.51 7.92 -14.67
N SER A 233 -38.70 6.92 -15.53
CA SER A 233 -39.44 7.06 -16.79
C SER A 233 -40.88 7.50 -16.56
N MET A 234 -41.58 6.91 -15.58
CA MET A 234 -42.94 7.34 -15.21
C MET A 234 -42.96 8.79 -14.70
N GLY A 235 -41.96 9.19 -13.92
CA GLY A 235 -41.82 10.57 -13.41
C GLY A 235 -41.57 11.60 -14.51
N ILE A 236 -40.76 11.27 -15.52
CA ILE A 236 -40.51 12.13 -16.70
C ILE A 236 -41.76 12.28 -17.55
N ILE A 237 -42.54 11.21 -17.71
CA ILE A 237 -43.77 11.23 -18.51
C ILE A 237 -44.83 12.14 -17.87
N GLY A 238 -44.80 12.34 -16.56
CA GLY A 238 -45.58 13.34 -15.79
C GLY A 238 -47.10 13.11 -15.75
N ASP A 239 -47.64 12.45 -16.75
CA ASP A 239 -49.05 12.18 -16.97
C ASP A 239 -49.30 10.67 -17.03
N MET A 240 -49.83 10.13 -15.93
CA MET A 240 -50.07 8.70 -15.74
C MET A 240 -50.94 8.10 -16.86
N GLY A 241 -51.82 8.91 -17.48
CA GLY A 241 -52.67 8.50 -18.61
C GLY A 241 -51.85 8.12 -19.85
N LYS A 242 -50.80 8.89 -20.16
CA LYS A 242 -49.87 8.60 -21.26
C LYS A 242 -49.03 7.36 -21.00
N PHE A 243 -48.66 7.09 -19.74
CA PHE A 243 -47.91 5.89 -19.38
C PHE A 243 -48.74 4.61 -19.53
N THR A 244 -50.03 4.62 -19.13
CA THR A 244 -50.94 3.49 -19.40
C THR A 244 -51.14 3.26 -20.89
N GLN A 245 -51.24 4.32 -21.70
CA GLN A 245 -51.32 4.20 -23.17
C GLN A 245 -50.01 3.68 -23.79
N TYR A 246 -48.86 4.15 -23.32
CA TYR A 246 -47.55 3.69 -23.78
C TYR A 246 -47.29 2.23 -23.42
N SER A 247 -47.53 1.84 -22.17
CA SER A 247 -47.34 0.44 -21.71
C SER A 247 -48.30 -0.53 -22.40
N ALA A 248 -49.53 -0.08 -22.69
CA ALA A 248 -50.48 -0.88 -23.47
C ALA A 248 -50.02 -1.01 -24.93
N ALA A 249 -49.46 0.05 -25.52
CA ALA A 249 -48.92 0.02 -26.88
C ALA A 249 -47.69 -0.89 -26.99
N ASP A 250 -46.78 -0.84 -26.03
CA ASP A 250 -45.54 -1.64 -26.01
C ASP A 250 -45.83 -3.14 -25.78
N ALA A 251 -46.86 -3.46 -24.99
CA ALA A 251 -47.33 -4.84 -24.78
C ALA A 251 -48.10 -5.45 -25.98
N MET A 252 -48.45 -4.64 -26.98
CA MET A 252 -49.13 -5.07 -28.20
C MET A 252 -48.16 -5.28 -29.39
N THR A 253 -46.86 -5.10 -29.19
CA THR A 253 -45.77 -5.36 -30.14
C THR A 253 -44.88 -6.50 -29.67
#